data_AF-A0A432US37-F1
#
_entry.id   AF-A0A432US37-F1
#
_cell.length_a   1.000
_cell.length_b   1.000
_cell.length_c   1.000
_cell.angle_alpha   90.00
_cell.angle_beta   90.00
_cell.angle_gamma   90.00
#
_symmetry.space_group_name_H-M   'P 1'
#
loop_
_entity.id
_entity.type
_entity.pdbx_description
1 polymer ?
#
loop_
_entity_poly.entity_id
_entity_poly.type
_entity_poly.pdbx_seq_one_letter_code
_entity_poly.pdbx_strand_id
1 'polypeptide(L)'
;MFGFKKKTPVADDGSENTQEKTGLFARLKAGLSKTGSDLTAGMGDLLLGEKIIDDKLLEDLETRLLTADVGVEATTRIIDDLTQQSKRNELQDATALKASLANSMQQTLAP
;
A
#
# COMPACT_ATOMS: atom_id res chain seq x y z
N MET A 1 -21.47 59.86 -20.52
CA MET A 1 -20.36 59.26 -19.77
C MET A 1 -20.99 58.50 -18.60
N PHE A 2 -21.17 57.19 -18.73
CA PHE A 2 -21.89 56.34 -17.77
C PHE A 2 -20.95 55.85 -16.67
N GLY A 3 -21.12 56.34 -15.45
CA GLY A 3 -20.35 55.95 -14.27
C GLY A 3 -21.13 54.96 -13.42
N PHE A 4 -20.63 53.72 -13.40
CA PHE A 4 -21.24 52.52 -12.85
C PHE A 4 -21.18 52.43 -11.30
N LYS A 5 -22.34 52.07 -10.73
CA LYS A 5 -22.58 50.92 -9.84
C LYS A 5 -22.33 51.06 -8.32
N LYS A 6 -23.42 50.75 -7.60
CA LYS A 6 -23.67 50.68 -6.15
C LYS A 6 -22.62 49.88 -5.37
N LYS A 7 -22.38 50.35 -4.15
CA LYS A 7 -21.54 49.77 -3.10
C LYS A 7 -22.40 49.01 -2.06
N THR A 8 -21.85 47.86 -1.63
CA THR A 8 -22.15 47.03 -0.41
C THR A 8 -23.46 46.21 -0.38
N PRO A 9 -23.51 45.02 0.30
CA PRO A 9 -22.71 44.60 1.46
C PRO A 9 -22.14 43.16 1.46
N VAL A 10 -21.44 42.87 2.55
CA VAL A 10 -20.77 41.65 3.04
C VAL A 10 -21.68 40.42 3.10
N ALA A 11 -21.18 39.27 2.62
CA ALA A 11 -21.53 37.86 2.90
C ALA A 11 -20.66 37.03 1.92
N ASP A 12 -19.99 35.92 2.22
CA ASP A 12 -20.12 34.89 3.24
C ASP A 12 -18.80 34.10 3.11
N ASP A 13 -17.99 34.02 4.16
CA ASP A 13 -16.80 33.15 4.21
C ASP A 13 -17.28 31.73 4.56
N GLY A 14 -18.06 31.18 3.63
CA GLY A 14 -18.58 29.84 3.66
C GLY A 14 -17.53 28.93 3.07
N SER A 15 -16.66 28.38 3.92
CA SER A 15 -15.74 27.29 3.59
C SER A 15 -16.48 26.25 2.73
N GLU A 16 -16.11 26.18 1.45
CA GLU A 16 -16.60 25.18 0.51
C GLU A 16 -16.15 23.81 1.01
N ASN A 17 -16.97 23.20 1.85
CA ASN A 17 -16.97 21.77 2.06
C ASN A 17 -17.51 21.15 0.77
N THR A 18 -16.65 21.10 -0.24
CA THR A 18 -16.78 20.15 -1.32
C THR A 18 -16.63 18.79 -0.66
N GLN A 19 -17.75 18.26 -0.16
CA GLN A 19 -17.93 16.84 0.07
C GLN A 19 -17.79 16.19 -1.30
N GLU A 20 -16.55 16.04 -1.76
CA GLU A 20 -16.24 15.08 -2.80
C GLU A 20 -16.80 13.78 -2.30
N LYS A 21 -17.79 13.26 -3.03
CA LYS A 21 -18.39 11.95 -2.79
C LYS A 21 -17.24 10.98 -2.70
N THR A 22 -16.80 10.68 -1.48
CA THR A 22 -15.64 9.84 -1.23
C THR A 22 -15.97 8.51 -1.89
N GLY A 23 -15.35 8.26 -3.05
CA GLY A 23 -15.72 7.13 -3.90
C GLY A 23 -15.61 5.82 -3.11
N LEU A 24 -16.32 4.78 -3.54
CA LEU A 24 -16.29 3.47 -2.88
C LEU A 24 -14.84 3.01 -2.62
N PHE A 25 -13.95 3.21 -3.58
CA PHE A 25 -12.52 2.93 -3.44
C PHE A 25 -11.82 3.77 -2.36
N ALA A 26 -12.13 5.07 -2.26
CA ALA A 26 -11.54 5.93 -1.25
C ALA A 26 -12.00 5.52 0.17
N ARG A 27 -13.25 5.08 0.33
CA ARG A 27 -13.76 4.53 1.60
C ARG A 27 -13.10 3.20 1.94
N LEU A 28 -12.91 2.31 0.96
CA LEU A 28 -12.19 1.05 1.13
C LEU A 28 -10.73 1.29 1.53
N LYS A 29 -10.03 2.18 0.81
CA LYS A 29 -8.65 2.56 1.13
C LYS A 29 -8.52 3.16 2.53
N ALA A 30 -9.47 3.99 2.95
CA ALA A 30 -9.49 4.54 4.30
C ALA A 30 -9.68 3.45 5.35
N GLY A 31 -10.59 2.48 5.12
CA GLY A 31 -10.81 1.34 6.01
C GLY A 31 -9.61 0.40 6.12
N LEU A 32 -8.86 0.23 5.03
CA LEU A 32 -7.65 -0.60 4.98
C LEU A 32 -6.37 0.15 5.35
N SER A 33 -6.47 1.43 5.70
CA SER A 33 -5.29 2.29 5.90
C SER A 33 -4.39 1.81 7.03
N LYS A 34 -4.97 1.30 8.13
CA LYS A 34 -4.21 0.80 9.29
C LYS A 34 -3.39 -0.45 8.92
N THR A 35 -4.04 -1.50 8.44
CA THR A 35 -3.38 -2.76 8.03
C THR A 35 -2.39 -2.52 6.90
N GLY A 36 -2.77 -1.71 5.90
CA GLY A 36 -1.87 -1.35 4.80
C GLY A 36 -0.64 -0.59 5.27
N SER A 37 -0.77 0.28 6.28
CA SER A 37 0.36 1.00 6.87
C SER A 37 1.23 0.08 7.74
N ASP A 38 0.64 -0.78 8.56
CA ASP A 38 1.37 -1.72 9.42
C ASP A 38 2.19 -2.72 8.58
N LEU A 39 1.62 -3.20 7.47
CA LEU A 39 2.30 -4.01 6.47
C LEU A 39 3.43 -3.23 5.80
N THR A 40 3.12 -2.04 5.26
CA THR A 40 4.08 -1.25 4.46
C THR A 40 5.25 -0.72 5.32
N ALA A 41 4.98 -0.25 6.53
CA ALA A 41 6.00 0.24 7.45
C ALA A 41 6.89 -0.91 7.94
N GLY A 42 6.28 -2.04 8.32
CA GLY A 42 7.02 -3.23 8.73
C GLY A 42 7.92 -3.81 7.65
N MET A 43 7.44 -3.80 6.41
CA MET A 43 8.24 -4.20 5.26
C MET A 43 9.30 -3.15 4.90
N GLY A 44 9.00 -1.86 4.99
CA GLY A 44 9.94 -0.79 4.68
C GLY A 44 11.22 -0.92 5.49
N ASP A 45 11.10 -1.12 6.80
CA ASP A 45 12.25 -1.28 7.70
C ASP A 45 13.04 -2.56 7.42
N LEU A 46 12.34 -3.67 7.17
CA LEU A 46 12.96 -4.96 6.85
C LEU A 46 13.76 -4.89 5.53
N LEU A 47 13.19 -4.25 4.51
CA LEU A 47 13.76 -4.15 3.17
C LEU A 47 14.85 -3.07 3.03
N LEU A 48 14.84 -2.04 3.88
CA LEU A 48 15.88 -1.01 3.91
C LEU A 48 17.18 -1.51 4.59
N GLY A 49 17.06 -2.50 5.49
CA GLY A 49 18.19 -3.09 6.20
C GLY A 49 18.99 -4.09 5.36
N GLU A 50 18.31 -4.89 4.53
CA GLU A 50 18.92 -5.98 3.77
C GLU A 50 19.22 -5.59 2.32
N LYS A 51 20.50 -5.61 1.95
CA LYS A 51 20.95 -5.34 0.56
C LYS A 51 20.80 -6.55 -0.35
N ILE A 52 20.65 -7.74 0.22
CA ILE A 52 20.60 -9.02 -0.49
C ILE A 52 19.30 -9.69 -0.09
N ILE A 53 18.56 -10.17 -1.09
CA ILE A 53 17.35 -10.95 -0.85
C ILE A 53 17.76 -12.40 -0.58
N ASP A 54 18.02 -12.72 0.68
CA ASP A 54 18.42 -14.05 1.13
C ASP A 54 17.26 -14.82 1.80
N ASP A 55 17.51 -16.09 2.12
CA ASP A 55 16.49 -16.96 2.74
C ASP A 55 16.04 -16.43 4.11
N LYS A 56 16.93 -15.74 4.84
CA LYS A 56 16.62 -15.16 6.15
C LYS A 56 15.61 -14.02 6.04
N LEU A 57 15.79 -13.14 5.06
CA LEU A 57 14.85 -12.06 4.79
C LEU A 57 13.45 -12.61 4.45
N LEU A 58 13.39 -13.71 3.70
CA LEU A 58 12.12 -14.35 3.34
C LEU A 58 11.44 -15.00 4.56
N GLU A 59 12.20 -15.57 5.49
CA GLU A 59 11.68 -16.13 6.75
C GLU A 59 11.11 -15.03 7.68
N ASP A 60 11.81 -13.89 7.78
CA ASP A 60 11.31 -12.72 8.52
C ASP A 60 10.04 -12.15 7.88
N LEU A 61 9.98 -12.13 6.55
CA LEU A 61 8.79 -11.71 5.79
C LEU A 61 7.61 -12.66 6.03
N GLU A 62 7.83 -13.98 6.05
CA GLU A 62 6.82 -14.99 6.35
C GLU A 62 6.19 -14.72 7.72
N THR A 63 7.01 -14.55 8.75
CA THR A 63 6.55 -14.24 10.10
C THR A 63 5.69 -12.98 10.12
N ARG A 64 6.09 -11.94 9.37
CA ARG A 64 5.33 -10.69 9.27
C ARG A 64 3.96 -10.90 8.61
N LEU A 65 3.91 -11.65 7.51
CA LEU A 65 2.67 -11.94 6.79
C LEU A 65 1.68 -12.73 7.66
N LEU A 66 2.17 -13.70 8.45
CA LEU A 66 1.34 -14.45 9.40
C LEU A 66 0.74 -13.54 10.48
N THR A 67 1.51 -12.58 11.01
CA THR A 67 0.99 -11.61 11.99
C THR A 67 0.05 -10.56 11.41
N ALA A 68 0.06 -10.35 10.09
CA ALA A 68 -0.77 -9.38 9.39
C ALA A 68 -2.13 -9.95 8.92
N ASP A 69 -2.56 -11.07 9.50
CA ASP A 69 -3.81 -11.76 9.17
C ASP A 69 -3.93 -12.23 7.70
N VAL A 70 -2.80 -12.54 7.05
CA VAL A 70 -2.80 -13.10 5.67
C VAL A 70 -3.20 -14.59 5.68
N GLY A 71 -2.90 -15.29 6.76
CA GLY A 71 -3.17 -16.73 6.93
C GLY A 71 -2.05 -17.63 6.37
N VAL A 72 -2.02 -18.88 6.83
CA VAL A 72 -0.92 -19.82 6.55
C VAL A 72 -0.82 -20.16 5.06
N GLU A 73 -1.92 -20.61 4.45
CA GLU A 73 -1.93 -21.06 3.05
C GLU A 73 -1.50 -19.97 2.07
N ALA A 74 -2.07 -18.77 2.21
CA ALA A 74 -1.72 -17.63 1.36
C ALA A 74 -0.27 -17.21 1.57
N THR A 75 0.19 -17.19 2.83
CA THR A 75 1.58 -16.84 3.14
C THR A 75 2.55 -17.84 2.54
N THR A 76 2.34 -19.14 2.72
CA THR A 76 3.21 -20.19 2.15
C THR A 76 3.32 -20.04 0.64
N ARG A 77 2.20 -19.87 -0.06
CA ARG A 77 2.21 -19.68 -1.52
C ARG A 77 3.01 -18.45 -1.94
N ILE A 78 2.82 -17.32 -1.25
CA ILE A 78 3.55 -16.08 -1.52
C ILE A 78 5.05 -16.26 -1.30
N ILE A 79 5.46 -16.89 -0.20
CA ILE A 79 6.87 -17.09 0.14
C ILE A 79 7.55 -18.07 -0.81
N ASP A 80 6.86 -19.13 -1.23
CA ASP A 80 7.35 -20.06 -2.26
C ASP A 80 7.61 -19.33 -3.58
N ASP A 81 6.66 -18.51 -4.05
CA ASP A 81 6.79 -17.74 -5.28
C ASP A 81 7.96 -16.75 -5.21
N LEU A 82 8.15 -16.08 -4.08
CA LEU A 82 9.28 -15.16 -3.84
C LEU A 82 10.61 -15.91 -3.78
N THR A 83 10.66 -17.07 -3.13
CA THR A 83 11.85 -17.91 -3.04
C THR A 83 12.29 -18.39 -4.43
N GLN A 84 11.34 -18.79 -5.28
CA GLN A 84 11.64 -19.18 -6.66
C GLN A 84 12.18 -18.02 -7.49
N GLN A 85 11.63 -16.81 -7.32
CA GLN A 85 12.13 -15.61 -7.98
C GLN A 85 13.52 -15.19 -7.50
N SER A 86 13.79 -15.30 -6.18
CA SER A 86 15.11 -15.06 -5.62
C SER A 86 16.16 -16.02 -6.21
N LYS A 87 15.84 -17.32 -6.29
CA LYS A 87 16.71 -18.34 -6.91
C LYS A 87 17.00 -18.07 -8.39
N ARG A 88 16.11 -17.38 -9.09
CA ARG A 88 16.30 -16.93 -10.49
C ARG A 88 17.03 -15.60 -10.62
N ASN A 89 17.49 -15.00 -9.51
CA ASN A 89 18.11 -13.66 -9.45
C ASN A 89 17.20 -12.53 -9.98
N GLU A 90 15.88 -12.71 -9.88
CA GLU A 90 14.87 -11.72 -10.28
C GLU A 90 14.61 -10.68 -9.18
N LEU A 91 15.02 -10.97 -7.94
CA LEU A 91 14.85 -10.12 -6.77
C LEU A 91 16.18 -9.49 -6.37
N GLN A 92 16.59 -8.47 -7.11
CA GLN A 92 17.90 -7.82 -6.91
C GLN A 92 17.90 -6.71 -5.86
N ASP A 93 16.72 -6.17 -5.55
CA ASP A 93 16.57 -5.09 -4.58
C ASP A 93 15.21 -5.13 -3.87
N ALA A 94 15.08 -4.28 -2.84
CA ALA A 94 13.86 -4.07 -2.06
C ALA A 94 12.64 -3.69 -2.92
N THR A 95 12.84 -2.96 -4.01
CA THR A 95 11.76 -2.50 -4.89
C THR A 95 11.23 -3.67 -5.70
N ALA A 96 12.11 -4.51 -6.25
CA ALA A 96 11.78 -5.73 -6.96
C ALA A 96 11.06 -6.72 -6.05
N LEU A 97 11.54 -6.91 -4.81
CA LEU A 97 10.86 -7.75 -3.82
C LEU A 97 9.45 -7.22 -3.48
N LYS A 98 9.29 -5.91 -3.25
CA LYS A 98 7.97 -5.31 -2.99
C LYS A 98 7.02 -5.47 -4.17
N ALA A 99 7.49 -5.26 -5.40
CA ALA A 99 6.70 -5.42 -6.60
C ALA A 99 6.28 -6.89 -6.79
N SER A 100 7.21 -7.81 -6.57
CA SER A 100 6.96 -9.24 -6.65
C SER A 100 5.97 -9.74 -5.60
N LEU A 101 6.08 -9.25 -4.35
CA LEU A 101 5.11 -9.54 -3.30
C LEU A 101 3.71 -9.06 -3.70
N ALA A 102 3.60 -7.81 -4.17
CA ALA A 102 2.32 -7.25 -4.58
C ALA A 102 1.68 -8.05 -5.72
N ASN A 103 2.48 -8.50 -6.70
CA ASN A 103 2.02 -9.39 -7.76
C ASN A 103 1.53 -10.74 -7.22
N SER A 104 2.30 -11.35 -6.32
CA SER A 104 1.94 -12.65 -5.71
C SER A 104 0.64 -12.54 -4.90
N MET A 105 0.47 -11.45 -4.14
CA MET A 105 -0.79 -11.16 -3.43
C MET A 105 -1.96 -10.94 -4.39
N GLN A 106 -1.76 -10.20 -5.49
CA GLN A 106 -2.81 -10.02 -6.51
C GLN A 106 -3.23 -11.34 -7.15
N GLN A 107 -2.29 -12.24 -7.42
CA GLN A 107 -2.59 -13.57 -7.97
C GLN A 107 -3.37 -14.44 -6.99
N THR A 108 -3.06 -14.36 -5.69
CA THR A 108 -3.83 -15.06 -4.65
C THR A 108 -5.26 -14.52 -4.51
N LEU A 109 -5.46 -13.22 -4.77
CA LEU A 109 -6.78 -12.57 -4.72
C LEU A 109 -7.56 -12.66 -6.05
N ALA A 110 -6.92 -13.12 -7.13
CA ALA A 110 -7.59 -13.28 -8.41
C ALA A 110 -8.60 -14.44 -8.33
N PRO A 111 -9.80 -14.28 -8.90
CA PRO A 111 -10.87 -15.28 -8.85
C PRO A 111 -10.57 -16.56 -9.65
#